data_AF-R7ZQC1-F1
#
_entry.id   AF-R7ZQC1-F1
#
_cell.length_a   1.000
_cell.length_b   1.000
_cell.length_c   1.000
_cell.angle_alpha   90.00
_cell.angle_beta   90.00
_cell.angle_gamma   90.00
#
_symmetry.space_group_name_H-M   'P 1'
#
loop_
_entity.id
_entity.type
_entity.pdbx_description
1 polymer ?
#
loop_
_entity_poly.entity_id
_entity_poly.type
_entity_poly.pdbx_seq_one_letter_code
_entity_poly.pdbx_strand_id
1 'polypeptide(L)'
;MEPHVFAQRVFGKSFAKHGDRLLYFDQGSRTRENEGPASYAAMHLLKWLDPSTGKKEAFANFPNGSLFKNGNYFPFGSWLPAFCISDGFIYVAFGIEPVIYLYDVDPPHELISQFKPSLKDYHYFQGGENAKVGTDIGFFLLGGKIESIVRFKEFLLIAYFPGYSPADLSAFQENMGVEERIALRERMDEKYKRRVWIGDLEGNTLGDFVPEVFQANNIGVREGELFAIGVENPDIEEDLFRIYRLDIAESTSRDIE
;
A
#
# COMPACT_ATOMS: atom_id res chain seq x y z
N MET A 1 29.42 6.34 23.33
CA MET A 1 28.36 5.37 23.03
C MET A 1 27.78 5.81 21.70
N GLU A 2 28.12 5.14 20.60
CA GLU A 2 27.51 5.46 19.31
C GLU A 2 26.02 5.09 19.36
N PRO A 3 25.12 5.94 18.85
CA PRO A 3 23.71 5.59 18.79
C PRO A 3 23.56 4.40 17.85
N HIS A 4 23.07 3.28 18.38
CA HIS A 4 22.65 2.16 17.56
C HIS A 4 21.53 2.61 16.62
N VAL A 5 21.88 2.90 15.37
CA VAL A 5 20.91 3.15 14.30
C VAL A 5 20.20 1.82 14.04
N PHE A 6 18.98 1.70 14.55
CA PHE A 6 18.07 0.62 14.17
C PHE A 6 17.68 0.80 12.70
N ALA A 7 18.47 0.25 11.78
CA ALA A 7 18.02 -0.01 10.43
C ALA A 7 17.15 -1.28 10.48
N GLN A 8 15.85 -1.17 10.25
CA GLN A 8 15.00 -2.35 10.07
C GLN A 8 15.53 -3.13 8.88
N ARG A 9 16.11 -4.29 9.17
CA ARG A 9 16.44 -5.33 8.20
C ARG A 9 15.23 -6.26 8.11
N VAL A 10 14.13 -5.79 7.55
CA VAL A 10 12.97 -6.65 7.25
C VAL A 10 12.89 -6.79 5.75
N PHE A 11 13.13 -8.00 5.27
CA PHE A 11 12.78 -8.43 3.92
C PHE A 11 11.26 -8.61 3.84
N GLY A 12 10.65 -8.12 2.76
CA GLY A 12 9.36 -8.64 2.28
C GLY A 12 8.09 -7.90 2.71
N LYS A 13 7.90 -6.67 2.20
CA LYS A 13 6.74 -6.35 1.37
C LYS A 13 7.24 -5.48 0.22
N SER A 14 7.45 -6.13 -0.92
CA SER A 14 7.83 -5.54 -2.22
C SER A 14 9.33 -5.25 -2.41
N PHE A 15 10.01 -6.16 -3.09
CA PHE A 15 11.13 -5.81 -3.96
C PHE A 15 10.71 -6.09 -5.41
N ALA A 16 11.17 -5.28 -6.35
CA ALA A 16 10.97 -5.50 -7.78
C ALA A 16 12.34 -5.61 -8.45
N LYS A 17 12.50 -6.59 -9.34
CA LYS A 17 13.72 -6.73 -10.14
C LYS A 17 13.54 -6.03 -11.48
N HIS A 18 14.55 -5.29 -11.92
CA HIS A 18 14.62 -4.73 -13.26
C HIS A 18 16.06 -4.81 -13.78
N GLY A 19 16.27 -5.55 -14.87
CA GLY A 19 17.61 -5.91 -15.31
C GLY A 19 18.41 -6.57 -14.19
N ASP A 20 19.60 -6.03 -13.91
CA ASP A 20 20.47 -6.50 -12.83
C ASP A 20 20.25 -5.76 -11.50
N ARG A 21 19.25 -4.87 -11.40
CA ARG A 21 18.99 -4.05 -10.21
C ARG A 21 17.74 -4.50 -9.46
N LEU A 22 17.70 -4.19 -8.17
CA LEU A 22 16.57 -4.42 -7.29
C LEU A 22 16.04 -3.07 -6.78
N LEU A 23 14.75 -2.82 -6.96
CA LEU A 23 14.02 -1.72 -6.33
C LEU A 23 13.37 -2.23 -5.05
N TYR A 24 13.56 -1.53 -3.93
CA TYR A 24 13.01 -1.93 -2.64
C TYR A 24 12.77 -0.71 -1.74
N PHE A 25 11.89 -0.88 -0.75
CA PHE A 25 11.66 0.12 0.28
C PHE A 25 12.86 0.23 1.24
N ASP A 26 13.44 1.43 1.36
CA ASP A 26 14.51 1.73 2.32
C ASP A 26 14.52 3.23 2.65
N GLN A 27 13.93 3.57 3.79
CA GLN A 27 13.85 4.95 4.30
C GLN A 27 15.15 5.43 5.00
N GLY A 28 16.19 4.59 5.12
CA GLY A 28 17.43 4.93 5.83
C GLY A 28 17.30 4.97 7.37
N SER A 29 18.14 5.82 7.99
CA SER A 29 18.29 5.96 9.46
C SER A 29 17.03 6.53 10.13
N ARG A 30 16.59 5.84 11.19
CA ARG A 30 15.34 6.09 11.92
C ARG A 30 15.58 6.89 13.17
N THR A 31 15.31 8.19 13.12
CA THR A 31 15.12 9.00 14.33
C THR A 31 13.73 9.61 14.26
N ARG A 32 13.07 9.75 15.41
CA ARG A 32 11.75 10.40 15.53
C ARG A 32 11.80 11.87 15.07
N GLU A 33 12.99 12.45 15.06
CA GLU A 33 13.30 13.76 14.49
C GLU A 33 13.10 13.82 12.97
N ASN A 34 13.05 12.66 12.29
CA ASN A 34 12.78 12.52 10.86
C ASN A 34 11.30 12.25 10.56
N GLU A 35 10.39 12.53 11.51
CA GLU A 35 8.94 12.38 11.34
C GLU A 35 8.26 13.74 11.43
N GLY A 36 8.08 14.40 10.30
CA GLY A 36 7.34 15.66 10.22
C GLY A 36 7.51 16.39 8.90
N PRO A 37 6.79 17.52 8.72
CA PRO A 37 6.75 18.25 7.45
C PRO A 37 8.12 18.56 6.84
N ALA A 38 9.08 18.94 7.67
CA ALA A 38 10.44 19.27 7.23
C ALA A 38 11.21 18.04 6.68
N SER A 39 10.90 16.84 7.17
CA SER A 39 11.56 15.60 6.74
C SER A 39 11.02 15.06 5.40
N TYR A 40 9.73 15.28 5.11
CA TYR A 40 9.09 14.73 3.91
C TYR A 40 9.71 15.27 2.62
N ALA A 41 10.20 16.52 2.63
CA ALA A 41 10.88 17.11 1.48
C ALA A 41 12.18 16.39 1.09
N ALA A 42 12.91 15.82 2.05
CA ALA A 42 14.19 15.13 1.83
C ALA A 42 14.06 13.60 1.73
N MET A 43 12.87 13.07 2.05
CA MET A 43 12.64 11.64 2.17
C MET A 43 12.66 10.97 0.80
N HIS A 44 13.43 9.89 0.70
CA HIS A 44 13.38 8.96 -0.44
C HIS A 44 12.94 7.62 0.10
N LEU A 45 11.79 7.14 -0.37
CA LEU A 45 11.15 5.95 0.19
C LEU A 45 11.68 4.66 -0.43
N LEU A 46 12.13 4.74 -1.68
CA LEU A 46 12.62 3.59 -2.42
C LEU A 46 14.11 3.74 -2.71
N LYS A 47 14.80 2.62 -2.89
CA LYS A 47 16.17 2.58 -3.36
C LYS A 47 16.36 1.54 -4.42
N TRP A 48 17.19 1.86 -5.39
CA TRP A 48 17.78 0.89 -6.29
C TRP A 48 19.04 0.30 -5.66
N LEU A 49 19.18 -1.02 -5.71
CA LEU A 49 20.36 -1.77 -5.30
C LEU A 49 20.93 -2.51 -6.50
N ASP A 50 22.22 -2.31 -6.74
CA ASP A 50 23.02 -3.22 -7.56
C ASP A 50 23.56 -4.33 -6.64
N PRO A 51 23.09 -5.58 -6.78
CA PRO A 51 23.50 -6.69 -5.92
C PRO A 51 24.95 -7.12 -6.17
N SER A 52 25.53 -6.82 -7.34
CA SER A 52 26.91 -7.19 -7.67
C SER A 52 27.93 -6.28 -6.97
N THR A 53 27.60 -4.99 -6.81
CA THR A 53 28.50 -3.99 -6.20
C THR A 53 28.07 -3.57 -4.80
N GLY A 54 26.82 -3.85 -4.41
CA GLY A 54 26.20 -3.35 -3.18
C GLY A 54 25.83 -1.86 -3.23
N LYS A 55 26.02 -1.19 -4.38
CA LYS A 55 25.75 0.24 -4.53
C LYS A 55 24.24 0.50 -4.44
N LYS A 56 23.88 1.52 -3.63
CA LYS A 56 22.51 1.98 -3.47
C LYS A 56 22.32 3.37 -4.10
N GLU A 57 21.19 3.57 -4.75
CA GLU A 57 20.76 4.87 -5.29
C GLU A 57 19.36 5.18 -4.73
N ALA A 58 19.17 6.41 -4.25
CA ALA A 58 17.90 6.86 -3.69
C ALA A 58 16.88 7.18 -4.79
N PHE A 59 15.63 6.80 -4.59
CA PHE A 59 14.54 7.00 -5.53
C PHE A 59 13.22 7.31 -4.80
N ALA A 60 12.25 7.87 -5.51
CA ALA A 60 10.90 8.19 -5.04
C ALA A 60 10.89 9.15 -3.84
N ASN A 61 11.22 10.42 -4.10
CA ASN A 61 10.76 11.53 -3.28
C ASN A 61 9.29 11.82 -3.55
N PHE A 62 8.56 12.35 -2.57
CA PHE A 62 7.16 12.74 -2.78
C PHE A 62 7.05 13.81 -3.88
N PRO A 63 6.21 13.63 -4.91
CA PRO A 63 6.00 14.65 -5.93
C PRO A 63 5.39 15.95 -5.40
N ASN A 64 5.53 17.02 -6.17
CA ASN A 64 4.83 18.27 -5.88
C ASN A 64 3.31 18.03 -5.89
N GLY A 65 2.62 18.50 -4.84
CA GLY A 65 1.19 18.25 -4.65
C GLY A 65 0.85 16.93 -3.96
N SER A 66 1.84 16.11 -3.58
CA SER A 66 1.59 14.96 -2.70
C SER A 66 1.00 15.40 -1.36
N LEU A 67 0.09 14.60 -0.83
CA LEU A 67 -0.50 14.72 0.50
C LEU A 67 0.56 14.94 1.58
N PHE A 68 1.70 14.26 1.50
CA PHE A 68 2.77 14.36 2.49
C PHE A 68 3.59 15.65 2.39
N LYS A 69 3.35 16.49 1.37
CA LYS A 69 3.97 17.83 1.23
C LYS A 69 3.04 18.98 1.62
N ASN A 70 1.90 18.70 2.26
CA ASN A 70 0.91 19.71 2.63
C ASN A 70 1.21 20.49 3.92
N GLY A 71 2.30 20.17 4.63
CA GLY A 71 2.67 20.81 5.90
C GLY A 71 2.12 20.14 7.15
N ASN A 72 1.33 19.07 7.02
CA ASN A 72 0.79 18.33 8.16
C ASN A 72 1.71 17.19 8.60
N TYR A 73 1.59 16.77 9.85
CA TYR A 73 2.18 15.55 10.38
C TYR A 73 1.36 14.33 9.99
N PHE A 74 2.05 13.27 9.59
CA PHE A 74 1.48 11.94 9.35
C PHE A 74 2.18 10.92 10.25
N PRO A 75 1.42 9.96 10.83
CA PRO A 75 2.02 8.92 11.64
C PRO A 75 2.85 7.96 10.79
N PHE A 76 3.87 7.36 11.41
CA PHE A 76 4.68 6.32 10.77
C PHE A 76 3.79 5.24 10.15
N GLY A 77 4.15 4.81 8.95
CA GLY A 77 3.37 3.84 8.19
C GLY A 77 2.50 4.49 7.11
N SER A 78 2.07 5.74 7.31
CA SER A 78 1.10 6.40 6.41
C SER A 78 1.59 6.53 4.97
N TRP A 79 2.90 6.59 4.76
CA TRP A 79 3.53 6.75 3.44
C TRP A 79 4.22 5.47 2.95
N LEU A 80 4.02 4.32 3.60
CA LEU A 80 4.66 3.07 3.17
C LEU A 80 4.28 2.76 1.72
N PRO A 81 5.25 2.71 0.79
CA PRO A 81 4.92 2.66 -0.61
C PRO A 81 4.45 1.27 -1.01
N ALA A 82 3.45 1.23 -1.90
CA ALA A 82 3.16 0.08 -2.73
C ALA A 82 3.69 0.38 -4.14
N PHE A 83 4.37 -0.58 -4.77
CA PHE A 83 4.93 -0.35 -6.09
C PHE A 83 5.09 -1.63 -6.91
N CYS A 84 5.15 -1.47 -8.23
CA CYS A 84 5.56 -2.51 -9.17
C CYS A 84 6.34 -1.91 -10.35
N ILE A 85 7.06 -2.76 -11.09
CA ILE A 85 7.76 -2.38 -12.32
C ILE A 85 7.18 -3.21 -13.45
N SER A 86 6.81 -2.56 -14.55
CA SER A 86 6.32 -3.25 -15.74
C SER A 86 6.36 -2.30 -16.95
N ASP A 87 6.65 -2.86 -18.12
CA ASP A 87 6.66 -2.15 -19.41
C ASP A 87 7.51 -0.86 -19.45
N GLY A 88 8.67 -0.87 -18.77
CA GLY A 88 9.56 0.30 -18.75
C GLY A 88 9.16 1.37 -17.72
N PHE A 89 8.16 1.10 -16.88
CA PHE A 89 7.70 2.06 -15.89
C PHE A 89 7.71 1.51 -14.46
N ILE A 90 7.79 2.44 -13.51
CA ILE A 90 7.61 2.20 -12.08
C ILE A 90 6.28 2.81 -11.65
N TYR A 91 5.35 1.99 -11.19
CA TYR A 91 4.08 2.42 -10.61
C TYR A 91 4.27 2.51 -9.10
N VAL A 92 3.95 3.65 -8.50
CA VAL A 92 4.13 3.89 -7.07
C VAL A 92 2.87 4.53 -6.48
N ALA A 93 2.39 4.01 -5.36
CA ALA A 93 1.48 4.71 -4.45
C ALA A 93 2.18 4.94 -3.12
N PHE A 94 1.98 6.10 -2.52
CA PHE A 94 2.54 6.43 -1.22
C PHE A 94 1.52 6.17 -0.11
N GLY A 95 1.44 4.92 0.33
CA GLY A 95 0.63 4.46 1.46
C GLY A 95 -0.83 4.88 1.39
N ILE A 96 -1.22 5.87 2.19
CA ILE A 96 -2.60 6.33 2.31
C ILE A 96 -3.05 7.25 1.17
N GLU A 97 -2.13 7.84 0.42
CA GLU A 97 -2.45 8.78 -0.65
C GLU A 97 -3.08 8.04 -1.85
N PRO A 98 -4.34 8.35 -2.26
CA PRO A 98 -5.02 7.68 -3.37
C PRO A 98 -4.57 8.24 -4.72
N VAL A 99 -3.25 8.22 -4.97
CA VAL A 99 -2.62 8.67 -6.21
C VAL A 99 -1.63 7.59 -6.63
N ILE A 100 -1.72 7.19 -7.90
CA ILE A 100 -0.70 6.38 -8.55
C ILE A 100 0.22 7.31 -9.33
N TYR A 101 1.50 7.23 -9.04
CA TYR A 101 2.57 7.96 -9.72
C TYR A 101 3.29 7.01 -10.68
N LEU A 102 3.50 7.47 -11.90
CA LEU A 102 4.18 6.72 -12.95
C LEU A 102 5.53 7.36 -13.23
N TYR A 103 6.61 6.61 -13.01
CA TYR A 103 7.96 7.05 -13.31
C TYR A 103 8.57 6.22 -14.44
N ASP A 104 9.49 6.82 -15.18
CA ASP A 104 10.38 6.08 -16.06
C ASP A 104 11.26 5.13 -15.23
N VAL A 105 11.42 3.88 -15.70
CA VAL A 105 12.33 2.93 -15.05
C VAL A 105 13.79 3.26 -15.30
N ASP A 106 14.10 3.98 -16.38
CA ASP A 106 15.44 4.39 -16.73
C ASP A 106 15.82 5.70 -16.02
N PRO A 107 17.10 5.86 -15.59
CA PRO A 107 17.57 7.12 -15.04
C PRO A 107 17.34 8.29 -16.02
N PRO A 108 16.89 9.47 -15.55
CA PRO A 108 16.87 9.91 -14.14
C PRO A 108 15.57 9.58 -13.38
N HIS A 109 14.76 8.65 -13.87
CA HIS A 109 13.47 8.24 -13.30
C HIS A 109 12.46 9.39 -13.22
N GLU A 110 12.25 10.06 -14.36
CA GLU A 110 11.32 11.19 -14.44
C GLU A 110 9.89 10.77 -14.12
N LEU A 111 9.15 11.63 -13.43
CA LEU A 111 7.71 11.46 -13.25
C LEU A 111 7.02 11.73 -14.59
N ILE A 112 6.46 10.67 -15.18
CA ILE A 112 5.80 10.70 -16.49
C ILE A 112 4.36 11.16 -16.36
N SER A 113 3.63 10.61 -15.40
CA SER A 113 2.22 10.93 -15.18
C SER A 113 1.77 10.55 -13.76
N GLN A 114 0.56 10.94 -13.42
CA GLN A 114 -0.11 10.53 -12.20
C GLN A 114 -1.62 10.48 -12.43
N PHE A 115 -2.31 9.60 -11.71
CA PHE A 115 -3.77 9.54 -11.73
C PHE A 115 -4.33 9.13 -10.36
N LYS A 116 -5.64 9.36 -10.17
CA LYS A 116 -6.34 9.06 -8.93
C LYS A 116 -7.38 7.97 -9.17
N PRO A 117 -7.16 6.72 -8.72
CA PRO A 117 -8.17 5.69 -8.84
C PRO A 117 -9.41 6.05 -8.00
N SER A 118 -10.60 5.72 -8.51
CA SER A 118 -11.84 5.87 -7.75
C SER A 118 -12.01 4.68 -6.81
N LEU A 119 -11.35 4.75 -5.64
CA LEU A 119 -11.41 3.70 -4.62
C LEU A 119 -12.71 3.84 -3.82
N LYS A 120 -13.55 2.80 -3.85
CA LYS A 120 -14.83 2.80 -3.12
C LYS A 120 -14.63 2.91 -1.61
N ASP A 121 -15.40 3.80 -0.99
CA ASP A 121 -15.46 4.05 0.45
C ASP A 121 -14.08 4.31 1.10
N TYR A 122 -13.18 4.97 0.37
CA TYR A 122 -11.81 5.19 0.79
C TYR A 122 -11.66 6.38 1.74
N HIS A 123 -11.51 6.09 3.03
CA HIS A 123 -11.37 7.05 4.13
C HIS A 123 -9.94 7.07 4.66
N TYR A 124 -9.16 8.10 4.33
CA TYR A 124 -7.77 8.23 4.73
C TYR A 124 -7.50 9.51 5.54
N PHE A 125 -6.47 9.45 6.39
CA PHE A 125 -6.08 10.55 7.26
C PHE A 125 -5.45 11.71 6.46
N GLN A 126 -5.95 12.93 6.64
CA GLN A 126 -5.47 14.12 5.92
C GLN A 126 -4.22 14.77 6.54
N GLY A 127 -3.67 14.16 7.59
CA GLY A 127 -2.61 14.74 8.40
C GLY A 127 -3.17 15.60 9.54
N GLY A 128 -2.37 15.77 10.60
CA GLY A 128 -2.69 16.61 11.75
C GLY A 128 -1.59 17.62 12.03
N GLU A 129 -1.88 18.62 12.86
CA GLU A 129 -0.91 19.68 13.17
C GLU A 129 0.31 19.18 13.96
N ASN A 130 0.13 18.17 14.82
CA ASN A 130 1.18 17.67 15.71
C ASN A 130 1.07 16.15 15.92
N ALA A 131 2.21 15.50 16.18
CA ALA A 131 2.26 14.12 16.64
C ALA A 131 1.58 14.00 18.02
N LYS A 132 0.52 13.19 18.13
CA LYS A 132 -0.14 12.92 19.42
C LYS A 132 0.10 11.47 19.79
N VAL A 133 1.02 11.26 20.73
CA VAL A 133 1.40 9.95 21.27
C VAL A 133 0.15 9.17 21.70
N GLY A 134 -0.13 8.04 21.04
CA GLY A 134 -1.25 7.14 21.34
C GLY A 134 -2.35 7.12 20.27
N THR A 135 -2.65 8.25 19.64
CA THR A 135 -3.61 8.33 18.51
C THR A 135 -2.98 7.96 17.16
N ASP A 136 -1.67 8.15 17.04
CA ASP A 136 -0.91 7.98 15.80
C ASP A 136 -0.91 6.54 15.25
N ILE A 137 -0.87 5.52 16.13
CA ILE A 137 -0.90 4.10 15.74
C ILE A 137 -2.28 3.72 15.20
N GLY A 138 -3.35 4.23 15.82
CA GLY A 138 -4.72 3.98 15.38
C GLY A 138 -4.99 4.55 13.99
N PHE A 139 -4.56 5.79 13.72
CA PHE A 139 -4.83 6.43 12.43
C PHE A 139 -4.15 5.74 11.24
N PHE A 140 -2.92 5.23 11.41
CA PHE A 140 -2.27 4.42 10.36
C PHE A 140 -2.93 3.05 10.18
N LEU A 141 -3.28 2.37 11.28
CA LEU A 141 -3.85 1.02 11.20
C LEU A 141 -5.26 1.01 10.64
N LEU A 142 -6.07 2.02 11.00
CA LEU A 142 -7.50 2.10 10.72
C LEU A 142 -7.86 3.01 9.53
N GLY A 143 -6.91 3.83 9.06
CA GLY A 143 -7.08 4.62 7.85
C GLY A 143 -6.92 3.81 6.56
N GLY A 144 -7.56 4.30 5.51
CA GLY A 144 -7.49 3.73 4.17
C GLY A 144 -6.07 3.79 3.63
N LYS A 145 -5.64 2.71 2.99
CA LYS A 145 -4.29 2.56 2.45
C LYS A 145 -4.27 1.66 1.24
N ILE A 146 -3.42 2.01 0.28
CA ILE A 146 -3.04 1.14 -0.82
C ILE A 146 -2.01 0.15 -0.30
N GLU A 147 -2.29 -1.14 -0.41
CA GLU A 147 -1.48 -2.22 0.15
C GLU A 147 -0.63 -2.93 -0.92
N SER A 148 -1.10 -2.99 -2.16
CA SER A 148 -0.33 -3.52 -3.28
C SER A 148 -0.77 -2.94 -4.63
N ILE A 149 0.16 -2.90 -5.58
CA ILE A 149 -0.09 -2.53 -6.98
C ILE A 149 0.49 -3.63 -7.86
N VAL A 150 -0.28 -4.08 -8.85
CA VAL A 150 0.16 -5.05 -9.84
C VAL A 150 -0.30 -4.58 -11.22
N ARG A 151 0.62 -4.58 -12.18
CA ARG A 151 0.27 -4.41 -13.60
C ARG A 151 0.12 -5.78 -14.24
N PHE A 152 -0.98 -5.98 -14.95
CA PHE A 152 -1.24 -7.20 -15.70
C PHE A 152 -1.84 -6.84 -17.05
N LYS A 153 -1.03 -7.00 -18.11
CA LYS A 153 -1.36 -6.56 -19.47
C LYS A 153 -1.72 -5.06 -19.48
N GLU A 154 -2.88 -4.70 -20.02
CA GLU A 154 -3.42 -3.33 -20.06
C GLU A 154 -4.04 -2.86 -18.73
N PHE A 155 -4.14 -3.73 -17.71
CA PHE A 155 -4.81 -3.42 -16.46
C PHE A 155 -3.84 -3.09 -15.33
N LEU A 156 -4.31 -2.22 -14.44
CA LEU A 156 -3.73 -2.02 -13.12
C LEU A 156 -4.67 -2.57 -12.05
N LEU A 157 -4.13 -3.41 -11.17
CA LEU A 157 -4.82 -3.95 -10.02
C LEU A 157 -4.25 -3.30 -8.75
N ILE A 158 -5.13 -2.76 -7.93
CA ILE A 158 -4.79 -2.10 -6.67
C ILE A 158 -5.54 -2.82 -5.55
N ALA A 159 -4.78 -3.44 -4.65
CA ALA A 159 -5.36 -3.91 -3.40
C ALA A 159 -5.32 -2.78 -2.38
N TYR A 160 -6.45 -2.55 -1.72
CA TYR A 160 -6.54 -1.49 -0.74
C TYR A 160 -7.43 -1.87 0.43
N PHE A 161 -7.12 -1.30 1.58
CA PHE A 161 -8.03 -1.25 2.71
C PHE A 161 -8.79 0.07 2.65
N PRO A 162 -10.14 0.07 2.67
CA PRO A 162 -10.93 1.31 2.54
C PRO A 162 -10.73 2.27 3.70
N GLY A 163 -10.40 1.77 4.89
CA GLY A 163 -10.34 2.59 6.09
C GLY A 163 -11.71 2.76 6.76
N TYR A 164 -11.68 2.97 8.07
CA TYR A 164 -12.91 3.14 8.85
C TYR A 164 -13.51 4.52 8.60
N SER A 165 -14.85 4.60 8.64
CA SER A 165 -15.53 5.88 8.55
C SER A 165 -15.21 6.75 9.78
N PRO A 166 -15.36 8.08 9.70
CA PRO A 166 -15.17 8.95 10.86
C PRO A 166 -16.03 8.55 12.06
N ALA A 167 -17.27 8.11 11.85
CA ALA A 167 -18.16 7.68 12.92
C ALA A 167 -17.64 6.42 13.63
N ASP A 168 -17.13 5.45 12.88
CA ASP A 168 -16.59 4.22 13.47
C ASP A 168 -15.24 4.45 14.14
N LEU A 169 -14.41 5.37 13.62
CA LEU A 169 -13.18 5.79 14.28
C LEU A 169 -13.45 6.42 15.66
N SER A 170 -14.52 7.22 15.78
CA SER A 170 -14.94 7.79 17.06
C SER A 170 -15.34 6.71 18.08
N ALA A 171 -15.94 5.60 17.64
CA ALA A 171 -16.28 4.49 18.54
C ALA A 171 -15.03 3.89 19.22
N PHE A 172 -13.87 3.84 18.54
CA PHE A 172 -12.63 3.35 19.16
C PHE A 172 -12.06 4.27 20.25
N GLN A 173 -12.54 5.51 20.33
CA GLN A 173 -12.12 6.50 21.32
C GLN A 173 -12.98 6.44 22.60
N GLU A 174 -14.08 5.69 22.59
CA GLU A 174 -14.93 5.52 23.76
C GLU A 174 -14.25 4.63 24.82
N ASN A 175 -14.56 4.91 26.09
CA ASN A 175 -14.06 4.11 27.20
C ASN A 175 -14.84 2.80 27.30
N MET A 176 -14.44 1.81 26.51
CA MET A 176 -15.06 0.48 26.43
C MET A 176 -14.31 -0.56 27.26
N GLY A 177 -15.06 -1.55 27.76
CA GLY A 177 -14.48 -2.77 28.33
C GLY A 177 -13.71 -3.60 27.29
N VAL A 178 -12.92 -4.58 27.74
CA VAL A 178 -12.10 -5.42 26.84
C VAL A 178 -12.97 -6.23 25.87
N GLU A 179 -14.03 -6.87 26.37
CA GLU A 179 -14.95 -7.67 25.55
C GLU A 179 -15.68 -6.82 24.50
N GLU A 180 -16.13 -5.61 24.88
CA GLU A 180 -16.75 -4.66 23.96
C GLU A 180 -15.78 -4.22 22.85
N ARG A 181 -14.51 -4.03 23.19
CA ARG A 181 -13.46 -3.67 22.22
C ARG A 181 -13.15 -4.81 21.25
N ILE A 182 -13.17 -6.05 21.72
CA ILE A 182 -13.02 -7.24 20.86
C ILE A 182 -14.20 -7.34 19.90
N ALA A 183 -15.43 -7.28 20.42
CA ALA A 183 -16.64 -7.31 19.60
C ALA A 183 -16.72 -6.16 18.59
N LEU A 184 -16.26 -4.95 18.97
CA LEU A 184 -16.15 -3.83 18.04
C LEU A 184 -15.18 -4.17 16.90
N ARG A 185 -14.00 -4.69 17.22
CA ARG A 185 -12.99 -5.04 16.21
C ARG A 185 -13.50 -6.10 15.24
N GLU A 186 -14.16 -7.15 15.71
CA GLU A 186 -14.74 -8.20 14.87
C GLU A 186 -15.77 -7.62 13.89
N ARG A 187 -16.70 -6.78 14.37
CA ARG A 187 -17.66 -6.08 13.51
C ARG A 187 -16.98 -5.20 12.46
N MET A 188 -15.87 -4.55 12.82
CA MET A 188 -15.15 -3.70 11.87
C MET A 188 -14.37 -4.51 10.84
N ASP A 189 -13.81 -5.64 11.22
CA ASP A 189 -13.13 -6.57 10.31
C ASP A 189 -14.13 -7.22 9.33
N GLU A 190 -15.41 -7.36 9.72
CA GLU A 190 -16.51 -7.73 8.82
C GLU A 190 -16.94 -6.59 7.90
N LYS A 191 -17.12 -5.38 8.45
CA LYS A 191 -17.62 -4.20 7.72
C LYS A 191 -16.62 -3.65 6.71
N TYR A 192 -15.33 -3.64 7.04
CA TYR A 192 -14.27 -3.01 6.26
C TYR A 192 -13.33 -4.04 5.64
N LYS A 193 -13.87 -4.83 4.71
CA LYS A 193 -13.07 -5.79 3.95
C LYS A 193 -12.11 -5.08 3.00
N ARG A 194 -10.94 -5.69 2.81
CA ARG A 194 -9.99 -5.30 1.75
C ARG A 194 -10.63 -5.51 0.38
N ARG A 195 -10.28 -4.64 -0.55
CA ARG A 195 -10.87 -4.58 -1.88
C ARG A 195 -9.78 -4.64 -2.94
N VAL A 196 -10.16 -5.12 -4.11
CA VAL A 196 -9.35 -5.08 -5.33
C VAL A 196 -10.04 -4.14 -6.30
N TRP A 197 -9.37 -3.03 -6.61
CA TRP A 197 -9.72 -2.15 -7.70
C TRP A 197 -8.98 -2.61 -8.97
N ILE A 198 -9.69 -2.63 -10.08
CA ILE A 198 -9.16 -2.91 -11.42
C ILE A 198 -9.52 -1.72 -12.29
N GLY A 199 -8.54 -1.17 -12.99
CA GLY A 199 -8.76 -0.13 -13.96
C GLY A 199 -7.76 -0.13 -15.08
N ASP A 200 -7.98 0.79 -16.02
CA ASP A 200 -7.01 1.09 -17.06
C ASP A 200 -5.87 1.96 -16.50
N LEU A 201 -4.95 2.34 -17.41
CA LEU A 201 -3.72 3.06 -17.06
C LEU A 201 -3.95 4.56 -16.90
N GLU A 202 -5.13 5.04 -17.28
CA GLU A 202 -5.62 6.39 -17.14
C GLU A 202 -6.37 6.60 -15.81
N GLY A 203 -6.68 5.50 -15.10
CA GLY A 203 -7.36 5.51 -13.81
C GLY A 203 -8.88 5.33 -13.90
N ASN A 204 -9.42 4.98 -15.06
CA ASN A 204 -10.82 4.64 -15.19
C ASN A 204 -11.08 3.28 -14.54
N THR A 205 -12.16 3.21 -13.77
CA THR A 205 -12.51 2.00 -13.01
C THR A 205 -13.24 1.02 -13.91
N LEU A 206 -12.74 -0.22 -13.97
CA LEU A 206 -13.35 -1.33 -14.68
C LEU A 206 -13.99 -2.34 -13.71
N GLY A 207 -13.46 -2.44 -12.49
CA GLY A 207 -14.03 -3.28 -11.44
C GLY A 207 -13.54 -2.86 -10.05
N ASP A 208 -14.37 -3.08 -9.03
CA ASP A 208 -14.02 -2.85 -7.64
C ASP A 208 -14.82 -3.80 -6.75
N PHE A 209 -14.15 -4.79 -6.14
CA PHE A 209 -14.80 -5.88 -5.41
C PHE A 209 -14.01 -6.35 -4.18
N VAL A 210 -14.71 -7.05 -3.30
CA VAL A 210 -14.10 -7.79 -2.18
C VAL A 210 -13.85 -9.22 -2.66
N PRO A 211 -12.61 -9.72 -2.69
CA PRO A 211 -12.36 -11.10 -3.07
C PRO A 211 -12.82 -12.06 -1.96
N GLU A 212 -13.56 -13.10 -2.35
CA GLU A 212 -14.10 -14.09 -1.39
C GLU A 212 -13.12 -15.24 -1.13
N VAL A 213 -12.36 -15.65 -2.15
CA VAL A 213 -11.53 -16.87 -2.10
C VAL A 213 -10.03 -16.59 -2.00
N PHE A 214 -9.59 -15.36 -2.22
CA PHE A 214 -8.18 -14.98 -2.15
C PHE A 214 -7.93 -13.68 -1.39
N GLN A 215 -6.72 -13.53 -0.88
CA GLN A 215 -6.29 -12.34 -0.14
C GLN A 215 -5.99 -11.19 -1.11
N ALA A 216 -6.74 -10.09 -1.01
CA ALA A 216 -6.62 -8.94 -1.91
C ALA A 216 -5.18 -8.43 -2.04
N ASN A 217 -4.45 -8.33 -0.93
CA ASN A 217 -3.10 -7.75 -0.86
C ASN A 217 -1.97 -8.72 -1.23
N ASN A 218 -2.28 -9.92 -1.72
CA ASN A 218 -1.31 -10.95 -2.11
C ASN A 218 -1.57 -11.43 -3.54
N ILE A 219 -1.74 -10.47 -4.44
CA ILE A 219 -1.81 -10.69 -5.89
C ILE A 219 -0.42 -10.42 -6.48
N GLY A 220 0.01 -11.22 -7.45
CA GLY A 220 1.29 -11.02 -8.14
C GLY A 220 1.29 -11.61 -9.54
N VAL A 221 2.20 -11.12 -10.39
CA VAL A 221 2.40 -11.64 -11.74
C VAL A 221 3.69 -12.44 -11.77
N ARG A 222 3.63 -13.63 -12.34
CA ARG A 222 4.78 -14.49 -12.59
C ARG A 222 4.64 -15.17 -13.93
N GLU A 223 5.69 -15.13 -14.74
CA GLU A 223 5.73 -15.82 -16.04
C GLU A 223 4.56 -15.42 -16.97
N GLY A 224 4.08 -14.17 -16.84
CA GLY A 224 2.97 -13.64 -17.64
C GLY A 224 1.58 -14.05 -17.15
N GLU A 225 1.48 -14.77 -16.03
CA GLU A 225 0.21 -15.18 -15.41
C GLU A 225 -0.02 -14.45 -14.08
N LEU A 226 -1.29 -14.24 -13.73
CA LEU A 226 -1.71 -13.60 -12.50
C LEU A 226 -2.01 -14.67 -11.43
N PHE A 227 -1.46 -14.50 -10.23
CA PHE A 227 -1.65 -15.41 -9.12
C PHE A 227 -2.09 -14.67 -7.86
N ALA A 228 -2.82 -15.36 -6.99
CA ALA A 228 -3.16 -14.86 -5.66
C ALA A 228 -3.12 -15.97 -4.60
N ILE A 229 -2.79 -15.59 -3.36
CA ILE A 229 -2.84 -16.49 -2.21
C ILE A 229 -4.29 -16.60 -1.71
N GLY A 230 -4.75 -17.83 -1.44
CA GLY A 230 -6.08 -18.09 -0.90
C GLY A 230 -6.32 -17.49 0.48
N VAL A 231 -7.59 -17.24 0.82
CA VAL A 231 -7.96 -16.90 2.21
C VAL A 231 -7.79 -18.15 3.08
N GLU A 232 -7.17 -17.98 4.24
CA GLU A 232 -6.97 -19.04 5.24
C GLU A 232 -8.29 -19.35 5.95
N ASN A 233 -8.50 -20.62 6.32
CA ASN A 233 -9.62 -20.97 7.19
C ASN A 233 -9.24 -20.71 8.66
N PRO A 234 -9.88 -19.77 9.38
CA PRO A 234 -9.49 -19.47 10.75
C PRO A 234 -9.78 -20.62 11.73
N ASP A 235 -10.67 -21.56 11.38
CA ASP A 235 -11.07 -22.67 12.25
C ASP A 235 -10.18 -23.91 12.10
N ILE A 236 -9.27 -23.92 11.12
CA ILE A 236 -8.45 -25.08 10.77
C ILE A 236 -6.99 -24.64 10.59
N GLU A 237 -6.07 -25.25 11.33
CA GLU A 237 -4.64 -25.13 11.03
C GLU A 237 -4.34 -25.87 9.72
N GLU A 238 -3.95 -25.12 8.69
CA GLU A 238 -3.62 -25.68 7.38
C GLU A 238 -2.10 -25.85 7.24
N ASP A 239 -1.63 -27.08 6.97
CA ASP A 239 -0.21 -27.36 6.69
C ASP A 239 0.26 -26.81 5.33
N LEU A 240 -0.68 -26.41 4.47
CA LEU A 240 -0.46 -25.95 3.10
C LEU A 240 -1.29 -24.70 2.82
N PHE A 241 -0.75 -23.78 2.04
CA PHE A 241 -1.49 -22.63 1.53
C PHE A 241 -1.95 -22.86 0.08
N ARG A 242 -3.07 -22.24 -0.29
CA ARG A 242 -3.63 -22.31 -1.65
C ARG A 242 -3.12 -21.17 -2.50
N ILE A 243 -2.80 -21.45 -3.76
CA ILE A 243 -2.49 -20.45 -4.78
C ILE A 243 -3.53 -20.59 -5.89
N TYR A 244 -4.19 -19.50 -6.22
CA TYR A 244 -5.11 -19.40 -7.34
C TYR A 244 -4.38 -18.77 -8.53
N ARG A 245 -4.55 -19.34 -9.71
CA ARG A 245 -4.30 -18.62 -10.97
C ARG A 245 -5.57 -17.84 -11.31
N LEU A 246 -5.41 -16.56 -11.63
CA LEU A 246 -6.52 -15.64 -11.88
C LEU A 246 -6.53 -15.23 -13.36
N ASP A 247 -7.73 -14.99 -13.88
CA ASP A 247 -7.97 -14.35 -15.17
C ASP A 247 -8.90 -13.14 -14.97
N ILE A 248 -8.75 -12.14 -15.84
CA ILE A 248 -9.64 -10.98 -15.89
C ILE A 248 -10.54 -11.17 -17.11
N ALA A 249 -11.85 -11.23 -16.85
CA ALA A 249 -12.87 -11.39 -17.88
C ALA A 249 -13.94 -10.31 -17.71
N GLU A 250 -14.56 -9.90 -18.82
CA GLU A 250 -15.74 -9.06 -18.76
C GLU A 250 -16.90 -9.83 -18.13
N SER A 251 -17.51 -9.25 -17.09
CA SER A 251 -18.75 -9.80 -16.54
C SER A 251 -19.87 -9.56 -17.55
N THR A 252 -20.30 -10.63 -18.22
CA THR A 252 -21.57 -10.60 -18.94
C THR A 252 -22.65 -10.88 -17.90
N SER A 253 -23.71 -10.09 -17.87
CA SER A 253 -24.77 -10.13 -16.84
C SER A 253 -25.60 -11.43 -16.77
N ARG A 254 -25.09 -12.56 -17.28
CA ARG A 254 -25.77 -13.88 -17.32
C ARG A 254 -25.16 -14.92 -16.38
N ASP A 255 -24.00 -14.69 -15.78
CA ASP A 255 -23.30 -15.70 -14.97
C ASP A 255 -23.38 -15.45 -13.45
N ILE A 256 -24.40 -14.73 -13.00
CA ILE A 256 -24.75 -14.60 -11.57
C ILE A 256 -26.18 -15.11 -11.39
N GLU A 257 -26.35 -16.44 -11.49
CA GLU A 257 -27.49 -17.18 -10.95
C GLU A 257 -26.99 -18.24 -9.96
#